data_AF-A0A535FA71-F1
#
_entry.id   AF-A0A535FA71-F1
#
_cell.length_a   1.000
_cell.length_b   1.000
_cell.length_c   1.000
_cell.angle_alpha   90.00
_cell.angle_beta   90.00
_cell.angle_gamma   90.00
#
_symmetry.space_group_name_H-M   'P 1'
#
loop_
_entity.id
_entity.type
_entity.pdbx_description
1 polymer ?
#
loop_
_entity_poly.entity_id
_entity_poly.type
_entity_poly.pdbx_seq_one_letter_code
_entity_poly.pdbx_strand_id
1 'polypeptide(L)'
;MELFRRLPRLQPLPRKAQELVPAGEWSAYPAFQDDFEILEKELLPAFRELDNEAISKQNRYRWLYIILIFGGAMATILGITQLAFTNVSGIGITGAIVAAFLAVATAMLQRFKDHERYLNARLAAERLRSEYFLFLGHYGQYANEQDRVHYLIRQVVDLKAKGEIV
;
A
#
# COMPACT_ATOMS: atom_id res chain seq x y z
N MET A 1 16.56 10.29 22.87
CA MET A 1 16.43 10.36 21.40
C MET A 1 15.19 9.58 20.95
N GLU A 2 13.99 10.14 21.14
CA GLU A 2 12.72 9.51 20.73
C GLU A 2 12.38 9.75 19.25
N LEU A 3 13.01 10.74 18.61
CA LEU A 3 12.70 11.15 17.23
C LEU A 3 12.95 10.03 16.18
N PHE A 4 13.95 9.18 16.41
CA PHE A 4 14.30 8.09 15.47
C PHE A 4 13.47 6.80 15.68
N ARG A 5 12.64 6.73 16.73
CA ARG A 5 11.80 5.55 17.01
C ARG A 5 10.64 5.42 16.03
N ARG A 6 10.29 6.52 15.35
CA ARG A 6 9.25 6.61 14.31
C ARG A 6 9.84 6.92 12.94
N LEU A 7 11.05 6.43 12.65
CA LEU A 7 11.55 6.47 11.27
C LEU A 7 10.52 5.78 10.35
N PRO A 8 10.20 6.37 9.19
CA PRO A 8 9.30 5.73 8.24
C PRO A 8 9.90 4.39 7.85
N ARG A 9 9.31 3.29 8.33
CA ARG A 9 9.67 1.93 7.90
C ARG A 9 9.34 1.81 6.43
N LEU A 10 10.31 2.09 5.57
CA LEU A 10 10.27 1.70 4.18
C LEU A 10 10.26 0.16 4.18
N GLN A 11 9.18 -0.44 3.69
CA GLN A 11 9.04 -1.91 3.66
C GLN A 11 9.35 -2.39 2.24
N PRO A 12 10.62 -2.69 1.90
CA PRO A 12 11.04 -2.93 0.52
C PRO A 12 10.53 -4.25 -0.09
N LEU A 13 9.89 -5.12 0.71
CA LEU A 13 9.43 -6.43 0.27
C LEU A 13 7.90 -6.50 0.39
N PRO A 14 7.19 -7.13 -0.58
CA PRO A 14 5.81 -7.53 -0.34
C PRO A 14 5.80 -8.33 0.95
N ARG A 15 4.92 -7.94 1.88
CA ARG A 15 4.74 -8.70 3.12
C ARG A 15 4.51 -10.14 2.71
N LYS A 16 5.26 -11.10 3.28
CA LYS A 16 4.92 -12.54 3.11
C LYS A 16 3.41 -12.62 3.25
N ALA A 17 2.75 -13.05 2.18
CA ALA A 17 1.31 -12.92 1.99
C ALA A 17 0.62 -13.09 3.33
N GLN A 18 -0.04 -12.04 3.82
CA GLN A 18 -0.58 -12.09 5.17
C GLN A 18 -1.64 -13.18 5.20
N GLU A 19 -1.25 -14.36 5.70
CA GLU A 19 -2.15 -15.47 5.93
C GLU A 19 -3.09 -15.03 7.05
N LEU A 20 -4.38 -14.91 6.74
CA LEU A 20 -5.40 -14.48 7.71
C LEU A 20 -5.49 -15.48 8.86
N VAL A 21 -5.39 -16.76 8.52
CA VAL A 21 -5.13 -17.88 9.43
C VAL A 21 -3.89 -18.59 8.87
N PRO A 22 -2.83 -18.81 9.67
CA PRO A 22 -1.63 -19.49 9.21
C PRO A 22 -1.95 -20.88 8.66
N ALA A 23 -1.36 -21.28 7.53
CA ALA A 23 -1.63 -22.59 6.93
C ALA A 23 -1.34 -23.77 7.87
N GLY A 24 -0.42 -23.60 8.82
CA GLY A 24 -0.13 -24.59 9.87
C GLY A 24 -1.29 -24.85 10.83
N GLU A 25 -2.20 -23.87 11.02
CA GLU A 25 -3.33 -23.98 11.92
C GLU A 25 -4.57 -24.59 11.26
N TRP A 26 -4.64 -24.68 9.93
CA TRP A 26 -5.80 -25.23 9.21
C TRP A 26 -5.99 -26.72 9.53
N SER A 27 -4.88 -27.44 9.73
CA SER A 27 -4.87 -28.84 10.12
C SER A 27 -5.55 -29.11 11.47
N ALA A 28 -5.65 -28.10 12.34
CA ALA A 28 -6.31 -28.21 13.64
C ALA A 28 -7.84 -28.13 13.53
N TYR A 29 -8.39 -27.71 12.39
CA TYR A 29 -9.81 -27.47 12.19
C TYR A 29 -10.35 -28.19 10.95
N PRO A 30 -10.44 -29.53 10.98
CA PRO A 30 -10.88 -30.33 9.83
C PRO A 30 -12.29 -29.98 9.34
N ALA A 31 -13.16 -29.51 10.24
CA ALA A 31 -14.54 -29.12 9.90
C ALA A 31 -14.64 -27.93 8.93
N PHE A 32 -13.57 -27.13 8.78
CA PHE A 32 -13.53 -25.96 7.90
C PHE A 32 -12.60 -26.16 6.69
N GLN A 33 -12.09 -27.38 6.44
CA GLN A 33 -11.14 -27.60 5.35
C GLN A 33 -11.71 -27.22 3.98
N ASP A 34 -12.93 -27.66 3.69
CA ASP A 34 -13.61 -27.31 2.44
C ASP A 34 -13.76 -25.79 2.29
N ASP A 35 -14.07 -25.09 3.38
CA ASP A 35 -14.20 -23.63 3.38
C ASP A 35 -12.84 -22.94 3.16
N PHE A 36 -11.78 -23.44 3.79
CA PHE A 36 -10.43 -22.92 3.59
C PHE A 36 -9.94 -23.10 2.15
N GLU A 37 -10.22 -24.24 1.52
CA GLU A 37 -9.89 -24.47 0.11
C GLU A 37 -10.61 -23.48 -0.82
N ILE A 38 -11.91 -23.23 -0.57
CA ILE A 38 -12.69 -22.25 -1.31
C ILE A 38 -12.11 -20.84 -1.13
N LEU A 39 -11.80 -20.45 0.11
CA LEU A 39 -11.23 -19.13 0.42
C LEU A 39 -9.84 -18.95 -0.17
N GLU A 40 -9.01 -19.98 -0.15
CA GLU A 40 -7.67 -19.95 -0.75
C GLU A 40 -7.72 -19.75 -2.26
N LYS A 41 -8.68 -20.39 -2.92
CA LYS A 41 -8.85 -20.31 -4.36
C LYS A 41 -9.49 -19.00 -4.81
N GLU A 42 -10.58 -18.58 -4.15
CA GLU A 42 -11.44 -17.51 -4.66
C GLU A 42 -11.14 -16.14 -4.01
N LEU A 43 -10.82 -16.07 -2.71
CA LEU A 43 -10.71 -14.81 -1.97
C LEU A 43 -9.26 -14.37 -1.73
N LEU A 44 -8.38 -15.28 -1.30
CA LEU A 44 -7.01 -14.94 -0.92
C LEU A 44 -6.17 -14.33 -2.05
N PRO A 45 -6.32 -14.70 -3.35
CA PRO A 45 -5.56 -14.07 -4.42
C PRO A 45 -5.87 -12.57 -4.53
N ALA A 46 -7.16 -12.20 -4.53
CA ALA A 46 -7.58 -10.80 -4.59
C ALA A 46 -7.15 -10.01 -3.35
N PHE A 47 -7.23 -10.63 -2.16
CA PHE A 47 -6.76 -10.01 -0.92
C PHE A 47 -5.26 -9.70 -0.98
N ARG A 48 -4.44 -10.67 -1.43
CA ARG A 48 -2.97 -10.53 -1.54
C ARG A 48 -2.58 -9.45 -2.54
N GLU A 49 -3.29 -9.37 -3.65
CA GLU A 49 -3.06 -8.35 -4.68
C GLU A 49 -3.32 -6.94 -4.14
N LEU A 50 -4.48 -6.73 -3.51
CA LEU A 50 -4.86 -5.43 -2.93
C LEU A 50 -3.97 -5.01 -1.75
N ASP A 51 -3.59 -5.93 -0.87
CA ASP A 51 -2.69 -5.62 0.27
C ASP A 51 -1.28 -5.25 -0.23
N ASN A 52 -0.76 -5.97 -1.23
CA ASN A 52 0.53 -5.64 -1.86
C ASN A 52 0.49 -4.30 -2.58
N GLU A 53 -0.60 -3.99 -3.29
CA GLU A 53 -0.76 -2.70 -3.94
C GLU A 53 -0.77 -1.57 -2.91
N ALA A 54 -1.54 -1.70 -1.83
CA ALA A 54 -1.60 -0.69 -0.77
C ALA A 54 -0.20 -0.39 -0.18
N ILE A 55 0.60 -1.42 0.09
CA ILE A 55 1.97 -1.27 0.61
C ILE A 55 2.88 -0.58 -0.42
N SER A 56 2.81 -0.98 -1.68
CA SER A 56 3.61 -0.40 -2.76
C SER A 56 3.35 1.11 -2.92
N LYS A 57 2.07 1.53 -2.93
CA LYS A 57 1.69 2.95 -3.02
C LYS A 57 2.15 3.72 -1.78
N GLN A 58 2.00 3.14 -0.59
CA GLN A 58 2.45 3.76 0.66
C GLN A 58 3.97 4.01 0.67
N ASN A 59 4.76 3.03 0.21
CA ASN A 59 6.21 3.18 0.10
C ASN A 59 6.62 4.25 -0.91
N ARG A 60 5.96 4.28 -2.08
CA ARG A 60 6.23 5.30 -3.11
C ARG A 60 5.97 6.71 -2.59
N TYR A 61 4.86 6.92 -1.89
CA TYR A 61 4.53 8.20 -1.26
C TYR A 61 5.60 8.62 -0.23
N ARG A 62 6.04 7.68 0.62
CA ARG A 62 7.11 7.92 1.60
C ARG A 62 8.42 8.31 0.94
N TRP A 63 8.80 7.63 -0.14
CA TRP A 63 10.01 7.96 -0.91
C TRP A 63 9.97 9.38 -1.49
N LEU A 64 8.82 9.80 -2.04
CA LEU A 64 8.66 11.16 -2.56
C LEU A 64 8.83 12.22 -1.46
N TYR A 65 8.29 12.00 -0.27
CA TYR A 65 8.49 12.91 0.86
C TYR A 65 9.94 12.98 1.33
N ILE A 66 10.63 11.83 1.41
CA ILE A 66 12.05 11.79 1.77
C ILE A 66 12.87 12.58 0.74
N ILE A 67 12.61 12.38 -0.55
CA ILE A 67 13.24 13.13 -1.64
C ILE A 67 12.99 14.62 -1.50
N LEU A 68 11.76 15.03 -1.16
CA LEU A 68 11.42 16.45 -1.03
C LEU A 68 12.13 17.12 0.15
N ILE A 69 12.18 16.45 1.31
CA ILE A 69 12.87 16.96 2.50
C ILE A 69 14.38 17.07 2.24
N PHE A 70 14.99 15.99 1.73
CA PHE A 70 16.43 15.98 1.46
C PHE A 70 16.81 16.94 0.34
N GLY A 71 16.05 16.94 -0.75
CA GLY A 71 16.28 17.85 -1.87
C GLY A 71 16.11 19.31 -1.45
N GLY A 72 15.10 19.63 -0.64
CA GLY A 72 14.86 20.97 -0.12
C GLY A 72 16.03 21.45 0.74
N ALA A 73 16.48 20.62 1.68
CA ALA A 73 17.65 20.92 2.49
C ALA A 73 18.91 21.13 1.64
N MET A 74 19.13 20.28 0.63
CA MET A 74 20.27 20.39 -0.28
C MET A 74 20.21 21.66 -1.14
N ALA A 75 19.02 22.03 -1.61
CA ALA A 75 18.80 23.29 -2.34
C ALA A 75 19.14 24.51 -1.47
N THR A 76 18.73 24.50 -0.20
CA THR A 76 19.06 25.58 0.75
C THR A 76 20.56 25.68 0.99
N ILE A 77 21.25 24.55 1.22
CA ILE A 77 22.71 24.53 1.42
C ILE A 77 23.43 25.07 0.18
N LEU A 78 23.04 24.63 -1.02
CA LEU A 78 23.62 25.09 -2.27
C LEU A 78 23.37 26.59 -2.50
N GLY A 79 22.17 27.08 -2.20
CA GLY A 79 21.85 28.51 -2.28
C GLY A 79 22.72 29.36 -1.37
N ILE A 80 22.87 28.96 -0.10
CA ILE A 80 23.75 29.66 0.87
C ILE A 80 25.21 29.62 0.38
N THR A 81 25.66 28.48 -0.14
CA THR A 81 27.04 28.33 -0.64
C THR A 81 27.30 29.20 -1.87
N GLN A 82 26.33 29.33 -2.78
CA GLN A 82 26.43 30.21 -3.94
C GLN A 82 26.50 31.69 -3.55
N LEU A 83 25.72 32.10 -2.54
CA LEU A 83 25.76 33.44 -1.96
C LEU A 83 27.11 33.74 -1.30
N ALA A 84 27.70 32.76 -0.61
CA ALA A 84 28.98 32.89 0.08
C ALA A 84 30.20 32.86 -0.88
N PHE A 85 30.10 32.15 -2.01
CA PHE A 85 31.19 31.95 -2.96
C PHE A 85 30.76 32.29 -4.40
N THR A 86 30.79 33.58 -4.75
CA THR A 86 30.39 34.11 -6.06
C THR A 86 31.28 33.68 -7.23
N ASN A 87 32.49 33.17 -6.99
CA ASN A 87 33.49 32.88 -8.04
C ASN A 87 33.59 31.40 -8.46
N VAL A 88 32.70 30.52 -7.98
CA VAL A 88 32.75 29.08 -8.31
C VAL A 88 31.67 28.76 -9.36
N SER A 89 32.05 28.63 -10.63
CA SER A 89 31.11 28.57 -11.76
C SER A 89 30.22 27.31 -11.83
N GLY A 90 30.43 26.31 -10.96
CA GLY A 90 29.66 25.07 -10.93
C GLY A 90 28.43 25.09 -9.99
N ILE A 91 28.40 25.96 -8.97
CA ILE A 91 27.42 25.87 -7.89
C ILE A 91 26.00 26.21 -8.37
N GLY A 92 25.88 27.21 -9.26
CA GLY A 92 24.58 27.64 -9.81
C GLY A 92 23.90 26.57 -10.67
N ILE A 93 24.69 25.78 -11.43
CA ILE A 93 24.16 24.70 -12.28
C ILE A 93 23.63 23.57 -11.39
N THR A 94 24.38 23.18 -10.35
CA THR A 94 23.93 22.16 -9.39
C THR A 94 22.67 22.61 -8.66
N GLY A 95 22.60 23.87 -8.23
CA GLY A 95 21.40 24.44 -7.60
C GLY A 95 20.16 24.39 -8.50
N ALA A 96 20.29 24.74 -9.78
CA ALA A 96 19.20 24.68 -10.76
C ALA A 96 18.72 23.23 -10.99
N ILE A 97 19.63 22.27 -11.05
CA ILE A 97 19.28 20.83 -11.19
C ILE A 97 18.48 20.35 -9.96
N VAL A 98 18.91 20.71 -8.75
CA VAL A 98 18.20 20.34 -7.52
C VAL A 98 16.81 20.99 -7.47
N ALA A 99 16.70 22.27 -7.82
CA ALA A 99 15.42 22.97 -7.87
C ALA A 99 14.47 22.35 -8.90
N ALA A 100 14.96 22.02 -10.10
CA ALA A 100 14.18 21.33 -11.12
C ALA A 100 13.71 19.95 -10.65
N PHE A 101 14.59 19.18 -9.99
CA PHE A 101 14.25 17.88 -9.43
C PHE A 101 13.17 17.99 -8.34
N LEU A 102 13.26 18.98 -7.46
CA LEU A 102 12.25 19.27 -6.44
C LEU A 102 10.91 19.69 -7.05
N ALA A 103 10.91 20.50 -8.11
CA ALA A 103 9.70 20.88 -8.81
C ALA A 103 9.00 19.66 -9.41
N VAL A 104 9.76 18.74 -10.02
CA VAL A 104 9.23 17.46 -10.53
C VAL A 104 8.68 16.59 -9.40
N ALA A 105 9.41 16.43 -8.29
CA ALA A 105 8.95 15.67 -7.13
C ALA A 105 7.67 16.26 -6.51
N THR A 106 7.57 17.60 -6.44
CA THR A 106 6.38 18.32 -5.95
C THR A 106 5.20 18.13 -6.90
N ALA A 107 5.42 18.26 -8.21
CA ALA A 107 4.39 18.04 -9.21
C ALA A 107 3.89 16.58 -9.18
N MET A 108 4.79 15.61 -8.97
CA MET A 108 4.41 14.22 -8.72
C MET A 108 3.55 14.10 -7.46
N LEU A 109 3.96 14.70 -6.32
CA LEU A 109 3.17 14.69 -5.08
C LEU A 109 1.78 15.32 -5.24
N GLN A 110 1.65 16.40 -6.01
CA GLN A 110 0.36 17.03 -6.30
C GLN A 110 -0.54 16.15 -7.20
N ARG A 111 0.07 15.40 -8.12
CA ARG A 111 -0.64 14.36 -8.90
C ARG A 111 -1.01 13.15 -8.06
N PHE A 112 -0.30 12.90 -6.96
CA PHE A 112 -0.61 11.90 -5.93
C PHE A 112 -1.84 12.28 -5.06
N LYS A 113 -2.91 12.80 -5.69
CA LYS A 113 -4.29 12.65 -5.18
C LYS A 113 -4.70 11.16 -5.04
N ASP A 114 -3.86 10.24 -5.53
CA ASP A 114 -3.77 8.80 -5.23
C ASP A 114 -3.73 8.40 -3.73
N HIS A 115 -3.84 9.33 -2.77
CA HIS A 115 -4.11 8.96 -1.37
C HIS A 115 -5.43 8.17 -1.26
N GLU A 116 -6.42 8.50 -2.11
CA GLU A 116 -7.66 7.74 -2.23
C GLU A 116 -7.41 6.31 -2.73
N ARG A 117 -6.48 6.09 -3.67
CA ARG A 117 -6.13 4.73 -4.14
C ARG A 117 -5.61 3.84 -3.03
N TYR A 118 -4.66 4.36 -2.23
CA TYR A 118 -4.14 3.61 -1.08
C TYR A 118 -5.27 3.28 -0.09
N LEU A 119 -6.12 4.26 0.23
CA LEU A 119 -7.23 4.07 1.16
C LEU A 119 -8.26 3.08 0.60
N ASN A 120 -8.57 3.15 -0.69
CA ASN A 120 -9.53 2.27 -1.37
C ASN A 120 -9.02 0.83 -1.42
N ALA A 121 -7.77 0.61 -1.85
CA ALA A 121 -7.15 -0.71 -1.84
C ALA A 121 -7.09 -1.29 -0.41
N ARG A 122 -6.75 -0.46 0.58
CA ARG A 122 -6.72 -0.87 1.99
C ARG A 122 -8.11 -1.21 2.52
N LEU A 123 -9.11 -0.39 2.24
CA LEU A 123 -10.50 -0.62 2.64
C LEU A 123 -11.08 -1.87 1.97
N ALA A 124 -10.76 -2.09 0.68
CA ALA A 124 -11.16 -3.29 -0.04
C ALA A 124 -10.51 -4.55 0.56
N ALA A 125 -9.22 -4.50 0.90
CA ALA A 125 -8.54 -5.60 1.58
C ALA A 125 -9.15 -5.91 2.97
N GLU A 126 -9.45 -4.89 3.78
CA GLU A 126 -10.11 -5.10 5.08
C GLU A 126 -11.55 -5.61 4.92
N ARG A 127 -12.28 -5.20 3.88
CA ARG A 127 -13.60 -5.77 3.56
C ARG A 127 -13.48 -7.24 3.16
N LEU A 128 -12.56 -7.61 2.28
CA LEU A 128 -12.30 -9.01 1.95
C LEU A 128 -11.92 -9.83 3.19
N ARG A 129 -11.18 -9.24 4.12
CA ARG A 129 -10.89 -9.87 5.42
C ARG A 129 -12.16 -10.10 6.25
N SER A 130 -13.10 -9.15 6.25
CA SER A 130 -14.39 -9.39 6.91
C SER A 130 -15.21 -10.49 6.22
N GLU A 131 -15.25 -10.50 4.89
CA GLU A 131 -15.94 -11.56 4.11
C GLU A 131 -15.38 -12.95 4.41
N TYR A 132 -14.04 -13.06 4.55
CA TYR A 132 -13.38 -14.30 4.96
C TYR A 132 -13.94 -14.86 6.27
N PHE A 133 -14.08 -14.02 7.31
CA PHE A 133 -14.61 -14.46 8.60
C PHE A 133 -16.12 -14.70 8.59
N LEU A 134 -16.87 -13.94 7.78
CA LEU A 134 -18.31 -14.15 7.62
C LEU A 134 -18.62 -15.46 6.90
N PHE A 135 -17.81 -15.82 5.89
CA PHE A 135 -17.91 -17.08 5.19
C PHE A 135 -17.61 -18.27 6.12
N LEU A 136 -16.48 -18.24 6.85
CA LEU A 136 -16.15 -19.28 7.83
C LEU A 136 -17.20 -19.41 8.93
N GLY A 137 -17.72 -18.28 9.41
CA GLY A 137 -18.75 -18.27 10.45
C GLY A 137 -20.15 -18.64 9.96
N HIS A 138 -20.34 -18.89 8.66
CA HIS A 138 -21.64 -19.15 8.05
C HIS A 138 -22.70 -18.08 8.44
N TYR A 139 -22.28 -16.81 8.52
CA TYR A 139 -23.12 -15.73 9.01
C TYR A 139 -23.76 -14.93 7.86
N GLY A 140 -24.98 -14.44 8.09
CA GLY A 140 -25.69 -13.55 7.18
C GLY A 140 -26.00 -14.22 5.84
N GLN A 141 -25.52 -13.64 4.74
CA GLN A 141 -25.74 -14.14 3.38
C GLN A 141 -25.01 -15.48 3.11
N TYR A 142 -24.07 -15.86 3.97
CA TYR A 142 -23.34 -17.14 3.89
C TYR A 142 -23.97 -18.27 4.71
N ALA A 143 -25.08 -18.02 5.41
CA ALA A 143 -25.81 -19.06 6.13
C ALA A 143 -26.52 -20.05 5.20
N ASN A 144 -26.76 -19.67 3.94
CA ASN A 144 -27.32 -20.55 2.93
C ASN A 144 -26.21 -21.30 2.19
N GLU A 145 -26.11 -22.60 2.47
CA GLU A 145 -25.07 -23.49 1.96
C GLU A 145 -25.05 -23.61 0.42
N GLN A 146 -26.18 -23.43 -0.24
CA GLN A 146 -26.30 -23.62 -1.69
C GLN A 146 -25.70 -22.46 -2.50
N ASP A 147 -25.82 -21.23 -1.98
CA ASP A 147 -25.48 -20.01 -2.73
C ASP A 147 -24.25 -19.27 -2.17
N ARG A 148 -23.74 -19.68 -1.00
CA ARG A 148 -22.64 -19.00 -0.29
C ARG A 148 -21.40 -18.76 -1.15
N VAL A 149 -21.02 -19.75 -1.97
CA VAL A 149 -19.81 -19.68 -2.81
C VAL A 149 -20.02 -18.72 -3.97
N HIS A 150 -21.19 -18.76 -4.62
CA HIS A 150 -21.52 -17.84 -5.70
C HIS A 150 -21.58 -16.38 -5.20
N TYR A 151 -22.12 -16.18 -4.00
CA TYR A 151 -22.13 -14.87 -3.36
C TYR A 151 -20.70 -14.39 -3.04
N LEU A 152 -19.85 -15.25 -2.48
CA LEU A 152 -18.44 -14.95 -2.18
C LEU A 152 -17.69 -14.49 -3.43
N ILE A 153 -17.76 -15.25 -4.52
CA ILE A 153 -17.09 -14.93 -5.79
C ILE A 153 -17.56 -13.56 -6.31
N ARG A 154 -18.87 -13.29 -6.25
CA ARG A 154 -19.42 -12.01 -6.68
C ARG A 154 -18.91 -10.85 -5.82
N GLN A 155 -18.85 -11.02 -4.50
CA GLN A 155 -18.31 -10.00 -3.59
C GLN A 155 -16.83 -9.75 -3.83
N VAL A 156 -16.05 -10.81 -4.05
CA VAL A 156 -14.63 -10.67 -4.36
C VAL A 156 -14.42 -9.85 -5.63
N VAL A 157 -15.17 -10.13 -6.70
CA VAL A 157 -15.08 -9.37 -7.95
C VAL A 157 -15.48 -7.90 -7.75
N ASP A 158 -16.58 -7.63 -7.05
CA ASP A 158 -17.06 -6.26 -6.79
C ASP A 158 -16.08 -5.46 -5.91
N LEU A 159 -15.53 -6.08 -4.86
CA LEU A 159 -14.56 -5.46 -3.97
C LEU A 159 -13.22 -5.22 -4.66
N LYS A 160 -12.76 -6.17 -5.49
CA LYS A 160 -11.57 -6.00 -6.31
C LYS A 160 -11.73 -4.84 -7.27
N ALA A 161 -12.85 -4.80 -8.01
CA ALA A 161 -13.15 -3.69 -8.92
C ALA A 161 -13.20 -2.34 -8.19
N LYS A 162 -13.80 -2.26 -6.99
CA LYS A 162 -13.82 -1.02 -6.18
C LYS A 162 -12.45 -0.63 -5.63
N GLY A 163 -11.59 -1.61 -5.35
CA GLY A 163 -10.21 -1.37 -4.92
C GLY A 163 -9.33 -0.83 -6.05
N GLU A 164 -9.60 -1.26 -7.30
CA GLU A 164 -8.86 -0.86 -8.51
C GLU A 164 -9.41 0.43 -9.16
N ILE A 165 -10.72 0.68 -9.08
CA ILE A 165 -11.38 1.84 -9.69
C ILE A 165 -11.30 3.04 -8.73
N VAL A 166 -10.27 3.87 -8.95
CA VAL A 166 -10.17 5.36 -8.91
C VAL A 166 -8.73 5.66 -9.24
#